data_AF-A0A514WZS2-F1
#
_entry.id   AF-A0A514WZS2-F1
#
_cell.length_a   1.000
_cell.length_b   1.000
_cell.length_c   1.000
_cell.angle_alpha   90.00
_cell.angle_beta   90.00
_cell.angle_gamma   90.00
#
_symmetry.space_group_name_H-M   'P 1'
#
loop_
_entity.id
_entity.type
_entity.pdbx_description
1 polymer ?
#
loop_
_entity_poly.entity_id
_entity_poly.type
_entity_poly.pdbx_seq_one_letter_code
_entity_poly.pdbx_strand_id
1 'polypeptide(L)'
;MADKVKLSKDGSSIDFVQSDSLPTSLKKFRQSPEIEGFYRFVYENDLQKESYEILDRIIQLRKAKKNEAKKEAQAAAKEEKAAAKKAEAAKGAKKK
;
A
#
# COMPACT_ATOMS: atom_id res chain seq x y z
N MET A 1 18.41 -20.93 3.40
CA MET A 1 17.93 -20.32 2.15
C MET A 1 16.47 -20.68 1.82
N ALA A 2 15.76 -21.47 2.65
CA ALA A 2 14.43 -22.00 2.32
C ALA A 2 13.24 -21.19 2.90
N ASP A 3 13.47 -20.21 3.78
CA ASP A 3 12.37 -19.58 4.55
C ASP A 3 11.74 -18.32 3.90
N LYS A 4 12.21 -17.90 2.72
CA LYS A 4 11.78 -16.63 2.09
C LYS A 4 10.53 -16.74 1.21
N VAL A 5 10.09 -17.95 0.89
CA VAL A 5 9.00 -18.17 -0.07
C VAL A 5 8.05 -19.22 0.48
N LYS A 6 6.82 -18.80 0.80
CA LYS A 6 5.74 -19.72 1.18
C LYS A 6 4.94 -20.04 -0.07
N LEU A 7 5.12 -21.24 -0.61
CA LEU A 7 4.26 -21.77 -1.66
C LEU A 7 2.98 -22.31 -1.04
N SER A 8 1.82 -21.94 -1.59
CA SER A 8 0.59 -22.67 -1.30
C SER A 8 0.71 -24.10 -1.81
N LYS A 9 0.05 -25.03 -1.11
CA LYS A 9 0.14 -26.48 -1.37
C LYS A 9 -0.28 -26.87 -2.80
N ASP A 10 -1.12 -26.03 -3.42
CA ASP A 10 -1.66 -26.21 -4.76
C ASP A 10 -0.91 -25.41 -5.84
N GLY A 11 0.16 -24.70 -5.47
CA GLY A 11 1.00 -23.91 -6.39
C GLY A 11 0.33 -22.67 -7.00
N SER A 12 -0.94 -22.41 -6.68
CA SER A 12 -1.72 -21.29 -7.23
C SER A 12 -1.29 -19.92 -6.69
N SER A 13 -0.52 -19.87 -5.60
CA SER A 13 -0.07 -18.61 -5.01
C SER A 13 1.32 -18.75 -4.38
N ILE A 14 2.16 -17.75 -4.63
CA ILE A 14 3.49 -17.61 -4.06
C ILE A 14 3.44 -16.40 -3.15
N ASP A 15 3.57 -16.62 -1.85
CA ASP A 15 3.66 -15.55 -0.87
C ASP A 15 5.12 -15.33 -0.49
N PHE A 16 5.69 -14.22 -0.97
CA PHE A 16 7.06 -13.85 -0.65
C PHE A 16 7.07 -13.29 0.77
N VAL A 17 7.69 -14.03 1.69
CA VAL A 17 7.88 -13.55 3.06
C VAL A 17 8.83 -12.37 2.97
N GLN A 18 8.24 -11.17 3.08
CA GLN A 18 8.97 -9.91 3.05
C GLN A 18 10.04 -10.00 4.14
N SER A 19 11.32 -10.03 3.74
CA SER A 19 12.42 -10.04 4.69
C SER A 19 12.31 -8.77 5.54
N ASP A 20 12.22 -8.93 6.86
CA ASP A 20 11.95 -7.87 7.85
C ASP A 20 12.99 -6.72 7.86
N SER A 21 13.99 -6.76 6.98
CA SER A 21 15.06 -5.76 6.91
C SER A 21 15.20 -5.12 5.54
N LEU A 22 14.11 -4.92 4.78
CA LEU A 22 14.18 -4.05 3.60
C LEU A 22 14.63 -2.65 4.04
N PRO A 23 15.81 -2.18 3.59
CA PRO A 23 16.33 -0.94 4.14
C PRO A 23 15.48 0.25 3.71
N THR A 24 14.88 0.92 4.68
CA THR A 24 14.01 2.10 4.44
C THR A 24 14.80 3.36 4.12
N SER A 25 16.12 3.34 4.33
CA SER A 25 17.04 4.43 4.00
C SER A 25 17.58 4.27 2.58
N LEU A 26 17.53 5.35 1.79
CA LEU A 26 18.05 5.41 0.42
C LEU A 26 19.50 4.92 0.27
N LYS A 27 20.36 5.18 1.27
CA LYS A 27 21.77 4.72 1.23
C LYS A 27 21.88 3.21 1.35
N LYS A 28 21.12 2.61 2.27
CA LYS A 28 21.11 1.16 2.49
C LYS A 28 20.32 0.43 1.39
N PHE A 29 19.33 1.11 0.79
CA PHE A 29 18.55 0.61 -0.35
C PHE A 29 19.49 0.25 -1.52
N ARG A 30 20.46 1.11 -1.85
CA ARG A 30 21.45 0.86 -2.91
C ARG A 30 22.50 -0.21 -2.59
N GLN A 31 22.65 -0.57 -1.32
CA GLN A 31 23.60 -1.57 -0.84
C GLN A 31 22.94 -2.95 -0.66
N SER A 32 21.63 -3.06 -0.86
CA SER A 32 20.93 -4.34 -0.77
C SER A 32 21.21 -5.18 -2.01
N PRO A 33 21.66 -6.44 -1.86
CA PRO A 33 21.92 -7.34 -2.98
C PRO A 33 20.69 -7.54 -3.88
N GLU A 34 19.50 -7.56 -3.29
CA GLU A 34 18.24 -7.75 -4.03
C GLU A 34 17.91 -6.54 -4.92
N ILE A 35 18.28 -5.34 -4.48
CA ILE A 35 18.04 -4.10 -5.22
C ILE A 35 19.08 -3.90 -6.31
N GLU A 36 20.35 -4.22 -6.03
CA GLU A 36 21.40 -4.24 -7.06
C GLU A 36 21.04 -5.24 -8.17
N GLY A 37 20.60 -6.45 -7.81
CA GLY A 37 20.16 -7.46 -8.78
C GLY A 37 19.03 -6.98 -9.68
N PHE A 38 18.04 -6.27 -9.11
CA PHE A 38 16.98 -5.64 -9.90
C PHE A 38 17.53 -4.61 -10.90
N TYR A 39 18.39 -3.69 -10.47
CA TYR A 39 18.98 -2.70 -11.37
C TYR A 39 19.82 -3.34 -12.47
N ARG A 40 20.60 -4.38 -12.15
CA ARG A 40 21.37 -5.14 -13.15
C ARG A 40 20.47 -5.83 -14.15
N PHE A 41 19.43 -6.54 -13.70
CA PHE A 41 18.48 -7.19 -14.59
C PHE A 41 17.83 -6.20 -15.57
N VAL A 42 17.38 -5.05 -15.07
CA VAL A 42 16.77 -4.00 -15.90
C VAL A 42 17.77 -3.44 -16.92
N TYR A 43 19.01 -3.23 -16.52
CA TYR A 43 20.05 -2.70 -17.39
C TYR A 43 20.52 -3.71 -18.44
N GLU A 44 20.82 -4.94 -18.02
CA GLU A 44 21.34 -6.01 -18.88
C GLU A 44 20.34 -6.48 -19.93
N ASN A 45 19.03 -6.32 -19.67
CA ASN A 45 17.96 -6.70 -20.60
C ASN A 45 17.32 -5.49 -21.30
N ASP A 46 17.89 -4.29 -21.14
CA ASP A 46 17.40 -3.04 -21.74
C ASP A 46 15.92 -2.71 -21.44
N LEU A 47 15.47 -3.03 -20.22
CA LEU A 47 14.07 -2.89 -19.79
C LEU A 47 13.77 -1.58 -19.07
N GLN A 48 14.57 -0.53 -19.28
CA GLN A 48 14.45 0.66 -18.42
C GLN A 48 13.13 1.40 -18.66
N LYS A 49 12.62 1.39 -19.90
CA LYS A 49 11.34 2.02 -20.26
C LYS A 49 10.16 1.28 -19.65
N GLU A 50 10.10 -0.04 -19.80
CA GLU A 50 9.04 -0.89 -19.25
C GLU A 50 9.04 -0.79 -17.73
N SER A 51 10.23 -0.83 -17.12
CA SER A 51 10.38 -0.70 -15.67
C SER A 51 9.85 0.65 -15.18
N TYR A 52 10.15 1.74 -15.89
CA TYR A 52 9.61 3.06 -15.58
C TYR A 52 8.08 3.09 -15.66
N GLU A 53 7.50 2.60 -16.76
CA GLU A 53 6.05 2.60 -16.97
C GLU A 53 5.31 1.77 -15.90
N ILE A 54 5.85 0.61 -15.53
CA ILE A 54 5.30 -0.24 -14.47
C ILE A 54 5.35 0.48 -13.12
N LEU A 55 6.50 1.06 -12.77
CA LEU A 55 6.66 1.79 -11.51
C LEU A 55 5.73 3.00 -11.43
N ASP A 56 5.56 3.76 -12.51
CA ASP A 56 4.65 4.90 -12.55
C ASP A 56 3.19 4.46 -12.33
N ARG A 57 2.73 3.40 -13.03
CA ARG A 57 1.39 2.83 -12.80
C ARG A 57 1.18 2.42 -11.34
N ILE A 58 2.16 1.75 -10.72
CA ILE A 58 2.09 1.35 -9.31
C ILE A 58 1.98 2.58 -8.39
N ILE A 59 2.77 3.63 -8.64
CA ILE A 59 2.72 4.87 -7.85
C ILE A 59 1.36 5.54 -7.99
N GLN A 60 0.81 5.62 -9.20
CA GLN A 60 -0.52 6.19 -9.46
C GLN A 60 -1.62 5.40 -8.73
N LEU A 61 -1.60 4.07 -8.81
CA LEU A 61 -2.55 3.21 -8.09
C LEU A 61 -2.45 3.40 -6.58
N ARG A 62 -1.23 3.50 -6.02
CA ARG A 62 -1.03 3.77 -4.59
C ARG A 62 -1.59 5.14 -4.18
N LYS A 63 -1.39 6.17 -5.00
CA LYS A 63 -1.95 7.51 -4.77
C LYS A 63 -3.48 7.48 -4.83
N ALA A 64 -4.07 6.80 -5.80
CA ALA A 64 -5.51 6.63 -5.94
C ALA A 64 -6.10 5.95 -4.70
N LYS A 65 -5.58 4.79 -4.29
CA LYS A 65 -6.00 4.07 -3.08
C LYS A 65 -5.90 4.93 -1.82
N LYS A 66 -4.82 5.70 -1.68
CA LYS A 66 -4.65 6.61 -0.53
C LYS A 66 -5.70 7.73 -0.53
N ASN A 67 -6.10 8.22 -1.70
CA ASN A 67 -7.12 9.25 -1.83
C ASN A 67 -8.52 8.69 -1.57
N GLU A 68 -8.81 7.48 -2.03
CA GLU A 68 -10.06 6.76 -1.73
C GLU A 68 -10.20 6.53 -0.22
N ALA A 69 -9.19 5.97 0.43
CA ALA A 69 -9.18 5.78 1.88
C ALA A 69 -9.40 7.09 2.67
N LYS A 70 -8.85 8.21 2.19
CA LYS A 70 -9.10 9.53 2.80
C LYS A 70 -10.54 10.00 2.60
N LYS A 71 -11.14 9.79 1.43
CA LYS A 71 -12.52 10.18 1.13
C LYS A 71 -13.49 9.35 1.98
N GLU A 72 -13.26 8.05 2.09
CA GLU A 72 -14.04 7.14 2.93
C GLU A 72 -13.95 7.52 4.40
N ALA A 73 -12.75 7.80 4.92
CA ALA A 73 -12.56 8.27 6.28
C ALA A 73 -13.28 9.61 6.55
N GLN A 74 -13.30 10.53 5.58
CA GLN A 74 -14.03 11.79 5.71
C GLN A 74 -15.55 11.62 5.63
N ALA A 75 -16.04 10.69 4.80
CA ALA A 75 -17.46 10.37 4.71
C ALA A 75 -17.96 9.74 6.02
N ALA A 76 -17.23 8.75 6.56
CA ALA A 76 -17.50 8.14 7.84
C ALA A 76 -17.52 9.18 8.98
N ALA A 77 -16.52 10.07 9.03
CA ALA A 77 -16.47 11.13 10.05
C ALA A 77 -17.61 12.16 9.91
N LYS A 78 -18.13 12.40 8.71
CA LYS A 78 -19.29 13.29 8.50
C LYS A 78 -20.60 12.61 8.90
N GLU A 79 -20.76 11.33 8.59
CA GLU A 79 -21.92 10.54 9.01
C GLU A 79 -22.00 10.39 10.53
N GLU A 80 -20.86 10.15 11.19
CA GLU A 80 -20.77 10.06 12.64
C GLU A 80 -21.14 11.38 13.32
N LYS A 81 -20.64 12.52 12.77
CA LYS A 81 -21.01 13.86 13.25
C LYS A 81 -22.47 14.21 12.99
N ALA A 82 -23.04 13.75 11.88
CA ALA A 82 -24.45 13.96 11.55
C ALA A 82 -25.36 13.11 12.46
N ALA A 83 -24.97 11.88 12.78
CA ALA A 83 -25.66 11.01 13.72
C ALA A 83 -25.62 11.57 15.15
N ALA A 84 -24.46 12.09 15.59
CA ALA A 84 -24.32 12.75 16.88
C ALA A 84 -25.22 13.99 17.02
N LYS A 85 -25.26 14.87 15.99
CA LYS A 85 -26.15 16.04 15.99
C LYS A 85 -27.64 15.68 15.99
N LYS A 86 -28.04 14.63 15.27
CA LYS A 86 -29.43 14.16 15.27
C LYS A 86 -29.83 13.56 16.62
N ALA A 87 -28.93 12.82 17.27
CA ALA A 87 -29.17 12.27 18.61
C ALA A 87 -29.27 13.37 19.69
N GLU A 88 -28.52 14.47 19.55
CA GLU A 88 -28.56 15.61 20.46
C GLU A 88 -29.86 16.43 20.28
N ALA A 89 -30.28 16.67 19.04
CA ALA A 89 -31.55 17.35 18.74
C ALA A 89 -32.79 16.58 19.25
N ALA A 90 -32.77 15.24 19.18
CA ALA A 90 -33.85 14.40 19.67
C ALA A 90 -33.96 14.40 21.21
N LYS A 91 -32.86 14.62 21.93
CA LYS A 91 -32.87 14.75 23.40
C LYS A 91 -33.37 16.13 23.87
N GLY A 92 -33.12 17.20 23.10
CA GLY A 92 -33.62 18.54 23.40
C GLY A 92 -35.15 18.68 23.26
N ALA A 93 -35.76 17.94 22.33
CA ALA A 93 -37.21 18.02 22.08
C ALA A 93 -38.08 17.31 23.13
N LYS A 94 -37.53 16.38 23.92
CA LYS A 94 -38.27 15.64 24.97
C LYS A 94 -38.31 16.35 26.33
N LYS A 95 -37.70 17.54 26.47
CA LYS A 95 -37.56 18.25 27.75
C LYS A 95 -38.40 19.54 27.84
N LYS A 96 -39.34 19.76 26.92
CA LYS A 96 -40.21 20.95 26.89
C LYS A 96 -41.68 20.55 26.94
#